data_AF-A0A846C1X9-F1
#
_entry.id   AF-A0A846C1X9-F1
#
_cell.length_a   1.000
_cell.length_b   1.000
_cell.length_c   1.000
_cell.angle_alpha   90.00
_cell.angle_beta   90.00
_cell.angle_gamma   90.00
#
_symmetry.space_group_name_H-M   'P 1'
#
loop_
_entity.id
_entity.type
_entity.pdbx_description
1 polymer ?
#
loop_
_entity_poly.entity_id
_entity_poly.type
_entity_poly.pdbx_seq_one_letter_code
_entity_poly.pdbx_strand_id
1 'polypeptide(L)'
;MEIGIRITNNSDRPLYFSFYLALFPEIIKVENGKNIPFEGGWLHPEQPLESDFSITMPGESTSFFLDTKICWLCGNNYGISMGFNGGAFIFQPLRSGKYQLRLIYHNQIDKNEFYDFVNKQTQVIEGLWTGQILTPFVEVYLVNS
;
A
#
# COMPACT_ATOMS: atom_id res chain seq x y z
N MET A 1 10.37 -4.95 8.33
CA MET A 1 9.87 -3.68 8.89
C MET A 1 8.47 -3.49 8.35
N GLU A 2 7.56 -2.87 9.08
CA GLU A 2 6.22 -2.60 8.58
C GLU A 2 6.03 -1.11 8.40
N ILE A 3 5.43 -0.72 7.28
CA ILE A 3 5.00 0.64 7.01
C ILE A 3 3.52 0.55 6.70
N GLY A 4 2.70 1.36 7.38
CA GLY A 4 1.26 1.27 7.21
C GLY A 4 0.55 2.60 7.30
N ILE A 5 -0.73 2.56 6.93
CA ILE A 5 -1.68 3.66 7.09
C ILE A 5 -2.77 3.24 8.06
N ARG A 6 -3.23 4.19 8.88
CA ARG A 6 -4.44 4.06 9.69
C ARG A 6 -5.48 5.03 9.15
N ILE A 7 -6.64 4.52 8.77
CA ILE A 7 -7.74 5.29 8.20
C ILE A 7 -8.89 5.28 9.19
N THR A 8 -9.45 6.45 9.50
CA THR A 8 -10.63 6.58 10.37
C THR A 8 -11.85 6.90 9.53
N ASN A 9 -12.93 6.14 9.70
CA ASN A 9 -14.19 6.41 9.04
C ASN A 9 -14.90 7.58 9.74
N ASN A 10 -14.77 8.79 9.18
CA ASN A 10 -15.44 9.98 9.69
C ASN A 10 -16.84 10.21 9.08
N SER A 11 -17.39 9.24 8.33
CA SER A 11 -18.75 9.33 7.83
C SER A 11 -19.77 8.86 8.87
N ASP A 12 -21.05 9.05 8.58
CA ASP A 12 -22.19 8.65 9.41
C ASP A 12 -22.68 7.23 9.12
N ARG A 13 -22.02 6.50 8.20
CA ARG A 13 -22.37 5.13 7.82
C ARG A 13 -21.16 4.20 7.79
N PRO A 14 -21.35 2.88 7.91
CA PRO A 14 -20.27 1.91 7.67
C PRO A 14 -19.73 2.03 6.25
N LEU A 15 -18.42 1.88 6.10
CA LEU A 15 -17.75 1.88 4.81
C LEU A 15 -16.75 0.74 4.74
N TYR A 16 -16.60 0.16 3.55
CA TYR A 16 -15.52 -0.78 3.27
C TYR A 16 -14.28 -0.04 2.77
N PHE A 17 -13.12 -0.39 3.30
CA PHE A 17 -11.83 0.04 2.76
C PHE A 17 -11.14 -1.16 2.12
N SER A 18 -10.68 -0.99 0.88
CA SER A 18 -10.00 -2.02 0.10
C SER A 18 -8.51 -1.97 0.38
N PHE A 19 -7.91 -3.10 0.73
CA PHE A 19 -6.46 -3.27 0.72
C PHE A 19 -5.97 -3.85 -0.62
N TYR A 20 -6.88 -4.39 -1.43
CA TYR A 20 -6.57 -4.89 -2.76
C TYR A 20 -6.21 -3.74 -3.71
N LEU A 21 -4.93 -3.66 -4.09
CA LEU A 21 -4.37 -2.68 -5.04
C LEU A 21 -4.75 -1.20 -4.76
N ALA A 22 -4.93 -0.84 -3.49
CA ALA A 22 -5.34 0.51 -3.11
C ALA A 22 -4.23 1.31 -2.41
N LEU A 23 -3.13 0.68 -1.99
CA LEU A 23 -2.08 1.32 -1.22
C LEU A 23 -0.78 1.40 -2.02
N PHE A 24 -0.35 2.62 -2.33
CA PHE A 24 0.81 2.88 -3.18
C PHE A 24 1.86 3.69 -2.43
N PRO A 25 3.09 3.18 -2.31
CA PRO A 25 4.20 3.94 -1.75
C PRO A 25 4.74 4.99 -2.73
N GLU A 26 5.16 6.12 -2.19
CA GLU A 26 5.93 7.13 -2.90
C GLU A 26 7.19 7.47 -2.09
N ILE A 27 8.34 7.49 -2.77
CA ILE A 27 9.64 7.78 -2.17
C ILE A 27 10.28 8.93 -2.93
N ILE A 28 10.68 9.98 -2.22
CA ILE A 28 11.44 11.12 -2.76
C ILE A 28 12.82 11.20 -2.10
N LYS A 29 13.82 11.58 -2.88
CA LYS A 29 15.15 11.89 -2.35
C LYS A 29 15.18 13.32 -1.84
N VAL A 30 15.55 13.52 -0.57
CA VAL A 30 15.54 14.86 0.06
C VAL A 30 16.49 15.84 -0.64
N GLU A 31 17.65 15.34 -1.11
CA GLU A 31 18.69 16.16 -1.73
C GLU A 31 18.19 16.96 -2.96
N ASN A 32 17.32 16.37 -3.78
CA ASN A 32 16.90 16.97 -5.05
C ASN A 32 15.38 16.97 -5.26
N GLY A 33 14.61 16.50 -4.28
CA GLY A 33 13.15 16.38 -4.34
C GLY A 33 12.63 15.41 -5.42
N LYS A 34 13.51 14.63 -6.06
CA LYS A 34 13.09 13.74 -7.15
C LYS A 34 12.48 12.46 -6.59
N ASN A 35 11.38 12.03 -7.22
CA ASN A 35 10.82 10.70 -7.01
C ASN A 35 11.84 9.63 -7.37
N ILE A 36 11.94 8.62 -6.52
CA ILE A 36 12.60 7.36 -6.85
C ILE A 36 11.62 6.56 -7.69
N PRO A 37 11.97 6.24 -8.95
CA PRO A 37 11.07 5.51 -9.80
C PRO A 37 10.79 4.12 -9.23
N PHE A 38 9.55 3.69 -9.39
CA PHE A 38 9.19 2.29 -9.34
C PHE A 38 9.79 1.62 -10.58
N GLU A 39 10.83 0.81 -10.41
CA GLU A 39 11.51 0.14 -11.53
C GLU A 39 10.97 -1.27 -11.79
N GLY A 40 10.21 -1.85 -10.85
CA GLY A 40 9.64 -3.17 -11.03
C GLY A 40 8.85 -3.68 -9.83
N GLY A 41 8.14 -4.77 -10.05
CA GLY A 41 7.29 -5.42 -9.08
C GLY A 41 6.48 -6.50 -9.81
N TRP A 42 6.13 -7.57 -9.12
CA TRP A 42 5.20 -8.55 -9.65
C TRP A 42 3.83 -8.17 -9.13
N LEU A 43 2.97 -7.71 -10.03
CA LEU A 43 1.53 -7.67 -9.80
C LEU A 43 1.00 -9.00 -10.29
N HIS A 44 0.81 -9.95 -9.38
CA HIS A 44 -0.10 -11.05 -9.60
C HIS A 44 -1.41 -10.64 -8.92
N PRO A 45 -2.30 -9.91 -9.62
CA PRO A 45 -3.64 -9.71 -9.11
C PRO A 45 -4.29 -11.10 -9.01
N GLU A 46 -4.10 -11.76 -7.88
CA GLU A 46 -4.97 -12.82 -7.45
C GLU A 46 -6.38 -12.23 -7.34
N GLN A 47 -7.40 -13.07 -7.49
CA GLN A 47 -8.75 -12.58 -7.24
C GLN A 47 -8.81 -12.03 -5.81
N PRO A 48 -9.39 -10.82 -5.62
CA PRO A 48 -9.48 -10.26 -4.29
C PRO A 48 -10.28 -11.21 -3.39
N LEU A 49 -9.91 -11.23 -2.12
CA LEU A 49 -10.55 -12.01 -1.07
C LEU A 49 -11.44 -11.11 -0.22
N GLU A 50 -12.39 -11.70 0.49
CA GLU A 50 -13.20 -10.95 1.47
C GLU A 50 -12.31 -10.23 2.49
N SER A 51 -11.21 -10.86 2.91
CA SER A 51 -10.23 -10.28 3.85
C SER A 51 -9.50 -9.05 3.32
N ASP A 52 -9.51 -8.81 2.01
CA ASP A 52 -8.95 -7.58 1.43
C ASP A 52 -9.89 -6.38 1.62
N PHE A 53 -11.13 -6.59 2.07
CA PHE A 53 -12.10 -5.53 2.31
C PHE A 53 -12.43 -5.44 3.81
N SER A 54 -12.01 -4.35 4.44
CA SER A 54 -12.27 -4.10 5.86
C SER A 54 -13.47 -3.19 6.02
N ILE A 55 -14.57 -3.70 6.61
CA ILE A 55 -15.67 -2.85 7.07
C ILE A 55 -15.22 -2.04 8.28
N THR A 56 -15.47 -0.73 8.26
CA THR A 56 -15.14 0.19 9.35
C THR A 56 -16.38 0.99 9.72
N MET A 57 -16.79 0.93 10.99
CA MET A 57 -17.96 1.68 11.47
C MET A 57 -17.65 3.18 11.63
N PRO A 58 -18.67 4.05 11.67
CA PRO A 58 -18.49 5.46 12.01
C PRO A 58 -17.66 5.67 13.28
N GLY A 59 -16.61 6.49 13.18
CA GLY A 59 -15.68 6.80 14.27
C GLY A 59 -14.59 5.74 14.52
N GLU A 60 -14.67 4.57 13.88
CA GLU A 60 -13.65 3.53 14.01
C GLU A 60 -12.50 3.72 13.02
N SER A 61 -11.40 3.02 13.27
CA SER A 61 -10.26 2.99 12.35
C SER A 61 -9.94 1.58 11.88
N THR A 62 -9.50 1.48 10.62
CA THR A 62 -8.81 0.30 10.09
C THR A 62 -7.36 0.63 9.79
N SER A 63 -6.49 -0.38 9.80
CA SER A 63 -5.05 -0.22 9.54
C SER A 63 -4.57 -1.21 8.51
N PHE A 64 -3.72 -0.73 7.61
CA PHE A 64 -3.16 -1.51 6.51
C PHE A 64 -1.64 -1.40 6.55
N PHE A 65 -0.93 -2.51 6.43
CA PHE A 65 0.52 -2.57 6.54
C PHE A 65 1.15 -3.26 5.34
N LEU A 66 2.24 -2.70 4.84
CA LEU A 66 3.10 -3.28 3.81
C LEU A 66 4.33 -3.91 4.47
N ASP A 67 4.61 -5.17 4.14
CA ASP A 67 5.84 -5.85 4.58
C ASP A 67 7.03 -5.25 3.82
N THR A 68 7.82 -4.46 4.52
CA THR A 68 8.92 -3.69 3.95
C THR A 68 10.26 -4.35 4.25
N LYS A 69 11.01 -4.63 3.19
CA LYS A 69 12.33 -5.28 3.22
C LYS A 69 13.35 -4.46 2.44
N ILE A 70 14.54 -4.32 2.99
CA ILE A 70 15.71 -3.84 2.23
C ILE A 70 16.27 -5.04 1.49
N CYS A 71 16.49 -4.90 0.19
CA CYS A 71 17.09 -5.94 -0.65
C CYS A 71 18.43 -5.47 -1.23
N TRP A 72 19.34 -6.42 -1.40
CA TRP A 72 20.60 -6.21 -2.09
C TRP A 72 20.43 -6.47 -3.58
N LEU A 73 20.98 -5.56 -4.39
CA LEU A 73 21.02 -5.70 -5.84
C LEU A 73 22.47 -5.79 -6.32
N CYS A 74 22.67 -6.33 -7.52
CA CYS A 74 23.98 -6.37 -8.15
C CYS A 74 24.60 -4.97 -8.23
N GLY A 75 25.91 -4.88 -7.94
CA GLY A 75 26.69 -3.64 -8.08
C GLY A 75 26.58 -2.66 -6.90
N ASN A 76 26.40 -3.14 -5.66
CA ASN A 76 26.33 -2.33 -4.44
C ASN A 76 25.17 -1.32 -4.39
N ASN A 77 24.05 -1.66 -5.05
CA ASN A 77 22.83 -0.87 -4.96
C ASN A 77 21.89 -1.51 -3.95
N TYR A 78 21.22 -0.68 -3.15
CA TYR A 78 20.13 -1.13 -2.28
C TYR A 78 18.80 -0.95 -3.01
N GLY A 79 17.85 -1.82 -2.72
CA GLY A 79 16.45 -1.61 -3.05
C GLY A 79 15.59 -1.66 -1.80
N ILE A 80 14.40 -1.10 -1.89
CA ILE A 80 13.32 -1.35 -0.93
C ILE A 80 12.23 -2.11 -1.66
N SER A 81 11.84 -3.25 -1.10
CA SER A 81 10.66 -4.01 -1.49
C SER A 81 9.55 -3.79 -0.47
N MET A 82 8.33 -3.50 -0.92
CA MET A 82 7.14 -3.35 -0.09
C MET A 82 6.07 -4.33 -0.57
N GLY A 83 5.90 -5.42 0.16
CA GLY A 83 4.97 -6.50 -0.15
C GLY A 83 3.53 -6.18 0.26
N PHE A 84 2.59 -6.70 -0.53
CA PHE A 84 1.15 -6.72 -0.29
C PHE A 84 0.54 -8.02 -0.84
N ASN A 85 -0.74 -8.27 -0.59
CA ASN A 85 -1.42 -9.46 -1.14
C ASN A 85 -1.39 -9.44 -2.67
N GLY A 86 -0.74 -10.44 -3.28
CA GLY A 86 -0.60 -10.54 -4.73
C GLY A 86 0.59 -9.78 -5.33
N GLY A 87 1.50 -9.21 -4.53
CA GLY A 87 2.67 -8.57 -5.12
C GLY A 87 3.62 -7.84 -4.19
N ALA A 88 4.56 -7.12 -4.81
CA ALA A 88 5.46 -6.21 -4.11
C ALA A 88 5.87 -5.05 -5.00
N PHE A 89 6.00 -3.86 -4.39
CA PHE A 89 6.63 -2.71 -5.02
C PHE A 89 8.14 -2.74 -4.81
N ILE A 90 8.94 -2.57 -5.86
CA ILE A 90 10.40 -2.50 -5.75
C ILE A 90 10.90 -1.13 -6.20
N PHE A 91 11.59 -0.43 -5.31
CA PHE A 91 12.23 0.88 -5.53
C PHE A 91 13.74 0.74 -5.50
N GLN A 92 14.38 1.12 -6.61
CA GLN A 92 15.81 0.96 -6.81
C GLN A 92 16.30 1.87 -7.95
N PRO A 93 17.63 2.13 -8.04
CA PRO A 93 18.62 1.92 -6.98
C PRO A 93 18.51 3.01 -5.89
N LEU A 94 18.64 2.59 -4.63
CA LEU A 94 18.78 3.47 -3.47
C LEU A 94 20.25 3.54 -3.04
N ARG A 95 20.68 4.74 -2.66
CA ARG A 95 22.03 5.03 -2.14
C ARG A 95 21.92 5.50 -0.71
N SER A 96 23.01 5.41 0.05
CA SER A 96 23.05 6.04 1.37
C SER A 96 22.64 7.51 1.30
N GLY A 97 21.77 7.94 2.21
CA GLY A 97 21.22 9.29 2.19
C GLY A 97 19.85 9.41 2.85
N LYS A 98 19.27 10.61 2.73
CA LYS A 98 17.96 10.95 3.28
C LYS A 98 16.87 10.85 2.21
N TYR A 99 15.78 10.20 2.58
CA TYR A 99 14.59 10.03 1.78
C TYR A 99 13.37 10.47 2.57
N GLN A 100 12.30 10.83 1.88
CA GLN A 100 10.98 10.93 2.46
C GLN A 100 10.08 9.89 1.81
N LEU A 101 9.27 9.24 2.64
CA LEU A 101 8.35 8.20 2.23
C LEU A 101 6.94 8.60 2.65
N ARG A 102 5.95 8.37 1.78
CA ARG A 102 4.54 8.40 2.16
C ARG A 102 3.79 7.25 1.51
N LEU A 103 2.61 6.97 2.04
CA LEU A 103 1.66 6.06 1.45
C LEU A 103 0.49 6.85 0.88
N ILE A 104 0.06 6.44 -0.30
CA ILE A 104 -1.12 6.96 -1.00
C ILE A 104 -2.15 5.84 -0.98
N TYR A 105 -3.24 6.05 -0.24
CA TYR A 105 -4.41 5.21 -0.36
C TYR A 105 -5.31 5.78 -1.46
N HIS A 106 -5.66 4.97 -2.45
CA HIS A 106 -6.44 5.39 -3.61
C HIS A 106 -7.41 4.29 -4.01
N ASN A 107 -8.70 4.62 -4.07
CA ASN A 107 -9.73 3.73 -4.57
C ASN A 107 -10.77 4.54 -5.37
N GLN A 108 -11.10 4.11 -6.58
CA GLN A 108 -12.08 4.79 -7.44
C GLN A 108 -13.37 4.00 -7.64
N ILE A 109 -13.40 2.74 -7.20
CA ILE A 109 -14.52 1.84 -7.44
C ILE A 109 -15.28 1.65 -6.12
N ASP A 110 -16.56 1.94 -6.13
CA ASP A 110 -17.47 1.87 -4.97
C ASP A 110 -18.01 0.46 -4.70
N LYS A 111 -17.74 -0.47 -5.62
CA LYS A 111 -18.06 -1.89 -5.55
C LYS A 111 -16.92 -2.75 -6.08
N ASN A 112 -16.77 -3.96 -5.58
CA ASN A 112 -15.80 -4.92 -6.11
C ASN A 112 -16.37 -6.35 -6.04
N GLU A 113 -15.82 -7.24 -6.85
CA GLU A 113 -16.15 -8.66 -6.84
C GLU A 113 -15.04 -9.43 -6.15
N PHE A 114 -15.37 -10.37 -5.28
CA PHE A 114 -14.41 -11.26 -4.64
C PHE A 114 -14.86 -12.71 -4.71
N TYR A 115 -13.90 -13.65 -4.74
CA TYR A 115 -14.22 -15.07 -4.78
C TYR A 115 -14.36 -15.62 -3.36
N ASP A 116 -15.56 -16.09 -3.03
CA ASP A 116 -15.84 -16.76 -1.77
C ASP A 116 -15.54 -18.25 -1.91
N PHE A 117 -14.43 -18.70 -1.31
CA PHE A 117 -14.01 -20.09 -1.32
C PHE A 117 -14.93 -21.03 -0.54
N VAL A 118 -15.66 -20.52 0.46
CA VAL A 118 -16.58 -21.32 1.28
C VAL A 118 -17.81 -21.68 0.45
N ASN A 119 -18.40 -20.68 -0.20
CA ASN A 119 -19.61 -20.85 -1.00
C ASN A 119 -19.32 -21.15 -2.48
N LYS A 120 -18.04 -21.11 -2.90
CA LYS A 120 -17.55 -21.36 -4.27
C LYS A 120 -18.22 -20.46 -5.32
N GLN A 121 -18.49 -19.22 -4.97
CA GLN A 121 -19.17 -18.26 -5.83
C GLN A 121 -18.50 -16.88 -5.74
N THR A 122 -18.64 -16.10 -6.81
CA THR A 122 -18.27 -14.68 -6.76
C THR A 122 -19.33 -13.91 -5.98
N GLN A 123 -18.91 -13.13 -5.01
CA GLN A 123 -19.76 -12.19 -4.29
C GLN A 123 -19.41 -10.75 -4.67
N VAL A 124 -20.38 -9.86 -4.53
CA VAL A 124 -20.20 -8.43 -4.75
C VAL A 124 -20.18 -7.75 -3.39
N ILE A 125 -19.17 -6.93 -3.16
CA ILE A 125 -19.10 -6.01 -2.05
C ILE A 125 -19.43 -4.59 -2.54
N GLU A 126 -20.31 -3.90 -1.84
CA GLU A 126 -20.73 -2.54 -2.15
C GLU A 126 -20.44 -1.61 -0.97
N GLY A 127 -20.42 -0.30 -1.22
CA GLY A 127 -20.17 0.69 -0.17
C GLY A 127 -18.68 0.80 0.16
N LEU A 128 -17.81 0.56 -0.83
CA LEU A 128 -16.41 0.90 -0.70
C LEU A 128 -16.25 2.42 -0.64
N TRP A 129 -15.38 2.88 0.26
CA TRP A 129 -14.95 4.26 0.26
C TRP A 129 -14.17 4.54 -1.03
N THR A 130 -14.51 5.64 -1.70
CA THR A 130 -13.83 6.14 -2.89
C THR A 130 -13.15 7.47 -2.62
N GLY A 131 -12.00 7.67 -3.23
CA GLY A 131 -11.19 8.86 -3.10
C GLY A 131 -9.71 8.55 -2.99
N GLN A 132 -8.97 9.56 -2.52
CA GLN A 132 -7.53 9.46 -2.28
C GLN A 132 -7.16 10.08 -0.93
N ILE A 133 -6.33 9.38 -0.16
CA ILE A 133 -5.73 9.86 1.08
C ILE A 133 -4.21 9.75 0.94
N LEU A 134 -3.50 10.78 1.36
CA LEU A 134 -2.05 10.77 1.41
C LEU A 134 -1.62 10.86 2.87
N THR A 135 -0.73 9.98 3.30
CA THR A 135 -0.09 10.15 4.60
C THR A 135 0.88 11.33 4.54
N PRO A 136 1.18 11.95 5.69
CA PRO A 136 2.35 12.81 5.79
C PRO A 136 3.61 12.06 5.36
N PHE A 137 4.60 12.81 4.88
CA PHE A 137 5.93 12.26 4.63
C PHE A 137 6.63 11.93 5.94
N VAL A 138 7.25 10.76 6.00
CA VAL A 138 8.16 10.34 7.07
C VAL A 138 9.59 10.31 6.54
N GLU A 139 10.55 10.75 7.34
CA GLU A 139 11.96 10.71 6.95
C GLU A 139 12.53 9.30 7.12
N VAL A 140 13.27 8.84 6.12
CA VAL A 140 13.98 7.55 6.12
C VAL A 140 15.45 7.80 5.82
N TYR A 141 16.31 7.21 6.64
CA TYR A 141 17.76 7.32 6.52
C TYR A 141 18.31 5.97 6.08
N LEU A 142 18.87 5.91 4.89
CA LEU A 142 19.64 4.74 4.46
C LEU A 142 21.11 4.97 4.81
N VAL A 143 21.64 4.13 5.71
CA VAL A 143 23.02 4.18 6.18
C VAL A 143 23.74 2.89 5.75
N ASN A 144 24.94 3.00 5.20
CA ASN A 144 25.81 1.84 5.01
C ASN A 144 26.34 1.40 6.39
N SER A 145 26.15 0.13 6.70
CA SER A 145 26.81 -0.56 7.84
C SER A 145 28.21 -1.02 7.47
#